data_AF-A0A2N2E8A7-F1
#
_entry.id   AF-A0A2N2E8A7-F1
#
_cell.length_a   1.000
_cell.length_b   1.000
_cell.length_c   1.000
_cell.angle_alpha   90.00
_cell.angle_beta   90.00
_cell.angle_gamma   90.00
#
_symmetry.space_group_name_H-M   'P 1'
#
loop_
_entity.id
_entity.type
_entity.pdbx_description
1 polymer ?
#
loop_
_entity_poly.entity_id
_entity_poly.type
_entity_poly.pdbx_seq_one_letter_code
_entity_poly.pdbx_strand_id
1 'polypeptide(L)' 'MEKMFYQEITRQIESAVYKSQKEFGVDYLGFGEAFKRSDPHAFAKLDWDKTFTDIPINVEVTASVTRFGLSP' A
#
# COMPACT_ATOMS: atom_id res chain seq x y z
N MET A 1 23.05 -2.40 0.46
CA MET A 1 22.41 -1.16 0.93
C MET A 1 21.00 -1.03 0.37
N GLU A 2 20.82 -0.95 -0.96
CA GLU A 2 19.50 -0.94 -1.62
C GLU A 2 18.58 -2.09 -1.20
N LYS A 3 19.09 -3.32 -1.17
CA LYS A 3 18.30 -4.49 -0.70
C LYS A 3 17.78 -4.33 0.73
N MET A 4 18.55 -3.73 1.64
CA MET A 4 18.10 -3.50 3.02
C MET A 4 17.00 -2.43 3.06
N PHE A 5 17.14 -1.37 2.26
CA PHE A 5 16.09 -0.35 2.13
C PHE A 5 14.82 -0.94 1.52
N TYR A 6 14.94 -1.74 0.46
CA TYR A 6 13.82 -2.48 -0.12
C TYR A 6 13.10 -3.30 0.95
N GLN A 7 13.83 -4.14 1.69
CA GLN A 7 13.23 -5.04 2.69
C GLN A 7 12.53 -4.27 3.80
N GLU A 8 13.15 -3.21 4.31
CA GLU A 8 12.56 -2.42 5.40
C GLU A 8 11.35 -1.62 4.94
N ILE A 9 11.39 -1.01 3.74
CA ILE A 9 10.25 -0.29 3.18
C ILE A 9 9.10 -1.26 2.93
N THR A 10 9.36 -2.42 2.32
CA THR A 10 8.33 -3.45 2.09
C THR A 10 7.66 -3.85 3.40
N ARG A 11 8.44 -4.16 4.43
CA ARG A 11 7.92 -4.53 5.76
C ARG A 11 7.03 -3.45 6.36
N GLN A 12 7.43 -2.18 6.24
CA GLN A 12 6.64 -1.06 6.76
C GLN A 12 5.33 -0.87 6.00
N ILE A 13 5.35 -0.97 4.66
CA ILE A 13 4.15 -0.84 3.84
C ILE A 13 3.20 -2.02 4.07
N GLU A 14 3.71 -3.26 4.08
CA GLU A 14 2.91 -4.44 4.40
C GLU A 14 2.26 -4.34 5.79
N SER A 15 3.00 -3.83 6.80
CA SER A 15 2.44 -3.61 8.12
C SER A 15 1.35 -2.53 8.13
N ALA A 16 1.52 -1.44 7.38
CA ALA A 16 0.50 -0.39 7.28
C ALA A 16 -0.77 -0.91 6.60
N VAL A 17 -0.62 -1.71 5.54
CA VAL A 17 -1.74 -2.37 4.85
C VAL A 17 -2.44 -3.38 5.78
N TYR A 18 -1.68 -4.19 6.51
CA TYR A 18 -2.26 -5.13 7.47
C TYR A 18 -3.07 -4.41 8.54
N LYS A 19 -2.55 -3.30 9.08
CA LYS A 19 -3.23 -2.50 10.09
C LYS A 19 -4.50 -1.86 9.57
N SER A 20 -4.46 -1.29 8.36
CA SER A 20 -5.63 -0.68 7.74
C SER A 20 -6.74 -1.72 7.52
N GLN A 21 -6.40 -2.92 7.03
CA GLN A 21 -7.39 -3.98 6.76
C GLN A 21 -7.86 -4.70 8.03
N LYS A 22 -6.94 -5.20 8.87
CA LYS A 22 -7.25 -6.20 9.91
C LYS A 22 -7.35 -5.65 11.31
N GLU A 23 -6.59 -4.61 11.64
CA GLU A 23 -6.65 -4.01 12.99
C GLU A 23 -7.74 -2.92 13.07
N PHE A 24 -7.81 -2.05 12.06
CA PHE A 24 -8.74 -0.93 12.06
C PHE A 24 -9.97 -1.16 11.17
N GLY A 25 -9.84 -1.94 10.10
CA GLY A 25 -10.92 -2.12 9.12
C GLY A 25 -11.27 -0.82 8.39
N VAL A 26 -10.30 0.08 8.21
CA VAL A 26 -10.49 1.41 7.62
C VAL A 26 -9.43 1.69 6.56
N ASP A 27 -9.88 2.11 5.38
CA ASP A 27 -9.03 2.48 4.25
C ASP A 27 -8.50 3.93 4.35
N TYR A 28 -7.60 4.17 5.32
CA TYR A 28 -6.94 5.47 5.44
C TYR A 28 -5.82 5.70 4.41
N LEU A 29 -5.46 4.66 3.65
CA LEU A 29 -4.43 4.70 2.59
C LEU A 29 -5.03 5.11 1.24
N GLY A 30 -6.36 5.08 1.08
CA GLY A 30 -7.08 5.63 -0.07
C GLY A 30 -7.19 4.68 -1.26
N PHE A 31 -7.17 3.35 -1.02
CA PHE A 31 -7.30 2.35 -2.07
C PHE A 31 -8.66 2.41 -2.77
N GLY A 32 -9.73 2.69 -2.04
CA GLY A 32 -11.09 2.77 -2.57
C GLY A 32 -11.27 3.95 -3.50
N GLU A 33 -10.74 5.11 -3.12
CA GLU A 33 -10.74 6.28 -3.99
C GLU A 33 -9.87 6.06 -5.24
N ALA A 34 -8.73 5.35 -5.10
CA ALA A 34 -7.94 4.96 -6.26
C ALA A 34 -8.71 3.99 -7.18
N PHE A 35 -9.34 2.95 -6.61
CA PHE A 35 -10.10 1.96 -7.37
C PHE A 35 -11.34 2.56 -8.05
N LYS A 36 -12.05 3.44 -7.36
CA LYS A 36 -13.19 4.20 -7.90
C LYS A 36 -12.79 5.08 -9.08
N ARG A 37 -11.60 5.69 -9.04
CA ARG A 37 -11.08 6.47 -10.19
C ARG A 37 -10.72 5.57 -11.37
N SER A 38 -10.20 4.36 -11.12
CA SER A 38 -9.84 3.43 -12.21
C SER A 38 -11.04 2.71 -12.81
N ASP A 39 -12.00 2.29 -11.99
CA ASP A 39 -13.20 1.56 -12.41
C ASP A 39 -14.39 1.91 -11.50
N PRO A 40 -15.10 3.01 -11.79
CA PRO A 40 -16.25 3.44 -11.00
C PRO A 40 -17.43 2.46 -11.09
N HIS A 41 -17.54 1.69 -12.18
CA HIS A 41 -18.64 0.75 -12.38
C HIS A 41 -18.47 -0.51 -11.52
N ALA A 42 -17.25 -1.03 -11.39
CA ALA A 42 -16.95 -2.12 -10.46
C ALA A 42 -17.05 -1.66 -9.01
N PHE A 43 -16.50 -0.47 -8.69
CA PHE A 43 -16.58 0.10 -7.34
C PHE A 43 -18.03 0.23 -6.84
N ALA A 44 -18.94 0.73 -7.69
CA ALA A 44 -20.34 0.90 -7.34
C ALA A 44 -21.10 -0.41 -7.01
N LYS A 45 -20.55 -1.57 -7.36
CA LYS A 45 -21.14 -2.89 -7.07
C LYS A 45 -20.63 -3.50 -5.75
N LEU A 46 -19.64 -2.88 -5.13
CA LEU A 46 -19.03 -3.37 -3.89
C LEU A 46 -19.51 -2.56 -2.70
N ASP A 47 -19.77 -3.25 -1.59
CA ASP A 47 -19.75 -2.64 -0.28
C ASP A 47 -18.28 -2.48 0.13
N TRP A 48 -17.69 -1.30 -0.16
CA TRP A 48 -16.25 -1.08 -0.01
C TRP A 48 -15.78 -1.30 1.43
N ASP A 49 -16.52 -0.79 2.42
CA ASP A 49 -16.16 -0.91 3.84
C ASP A 49 -16.05 -2.38 4.28
N LYS A 50 -16.93 -3.25 3.76
CA LYS A 50 -16.83 -4.70 4.00
C LYS A 50 -15.75 -5.37 3.17
N THR A 51 -15.68 -5.02 1.89
CA THR A 51 -14.80 -5.69 0.92
C THR A 51 -13.33 -5.42 1.22
N PHE A 52 -13.01 -4.17 1.57
CA PHE A 52 -11.64 -3.70 1.82
C PHE A 52 -10.88 -4.56 2.85
N THR A 53 -11.58 -5.04 3.88
CA THR A 53 -10.99 -5.85 4.96
C THR A 53 -10.33 -7.13 4.45
N ASP A 54 -10.80 -7.72 3.33
CA ASP A 54 -10.40 -9.05 2.88
C ASP A 54 -9.76 -9.11 1.48
N ILE A 55 -9.73 -8.01 0.73
CA ILE A 55 -9.09 -8.01 -0.59
C ILE A 55 -7.57 -8.23 -0.47
N PRO A 56 -6.96 -9.04 -1.36
CA PRO A 56 -5.51 -9.15 -1.41
C PRO A 56 -4.91 -7.85 -1.95
N ILE A 57 -4.01 -7.24 -1.17
CA ILE A 57 -3.22 -6.09 -1.59
C ILE A 57 -1.76 -6.55 -1.76
N ASN A 58 -1.28 -6.52 -3.00
CA ASN A 58 0.10 -6.87 -3.31
C ASN A 58 0.97 -5.62 -3.24
N VAL A 59 2.04 -5.69 -2.45
CA VAL A 59 3.00 -4.60 -2.27
C VAL A 59 4.23 -4.87 -3.14
N GLU A 60 4.50 -3.97 -4.08
CA GLU A 60 5.73 -3.97 -4.87
C GLU A 60 6.52 -2.70 -4.56
N VAL A 61 7.74 -2.88 -4.04
CA VAL A 61 8.66 -1.79 -3.73
C VAL A 61 9.80 -1.82 -4.74
N THR A 62 10.25 -0.66 -5.21
CA THR A 62 11.51 -0.57 -5.95
C THR A 62 12.36 0.49 -5.26
N ALA A 63 13.57 0.10 -4.82
CA ALA A 63 14.49 0.99 -4.13
C ALA A 63 15.75 1.16 -4.97
N SER A 64 16.13 2.41 -5.24
CA SER A 64 17.37 2.77 -5.92
C SER A 64 18.08 3.88 -5.15
N VAL A 65 19.39 3.76 -4.98
CA VAL A 65 20.22 4.82 -4.40
C VAL A 65 20.67 5.74 -5.53
N THR A 66 20.13 6.95 -5.56
CA THR A 66 20.40 7.91 -6.65
C THR A 66 21.58 8.84 -6.37
N ARG A 67 22.09 8.89 -5.13
CA ARG A 67 23.26 9.70 -4.76
C ARG A 67 23.95 9.14 -3.52
N PHE A 68 25.27 9.00 -3.57
CA PHE A 68 26.11 8.82 -2.38
C PHE A 68 26.70 10.20 -2.06
N GLY A 69 26.23 10.83 -0.98
CA GLY A 69 26.86 12.06 -0.50
C GLY A 69 28.23 11.73 0.07
N LEU A 70 29.31 12.06 -0.65
CA LEU A 70 30.60 12.30 -0.02
C LEU A 70 30.49 13.70 0.60
N SER A 71 30.20 13.77 1.90
CA SER A 71 30.49 14.99 2.64
C SER A 71 32.00 15.22 2.59
N PRO A 72 32.47 16.43 2.24
CA PRO A 72 33.89 16.76 2.18
C PRO A 72 34.56 16.70 3.55
#